data_AF-A0A258N395-F1
#
_entry.id   AF-A0A258N395-F1
#
_cell.length_a   1.000
_cell.length_b   1.000
_cell.length_c   1.000
_cell.angle_alpha   90.00
_cell.angle_beta   90.00
_cell.angle_gamma   90.00
#
_symmetry.space_group_name_H-M   'P 1'
#
loop_
_entity.id
_entity.type
_entity.pdbx_description
1 polymer ?
#
loop_
_entity_poly.entity_id
_entity_poly.type
_entity_poly.pdbx_seq_one_letter_code
_entity_poly.pdbx_strand_id
1 'polypeptide(L)' 'MGRGDKKTAKGKRFKGSFGKSRPATATKSKKPTVKQS' A
#
# COMPACT_ATOMS: atom_id res chain seq x y z
N MET A 1 12.08 -3.52 -0.25
CA MET A 1 11.86 -2.06 -0.33
C MET A 1 11.90 -1.45 1.07
N GLY A 2 12.78 -0.47 1.29
CA GLY A 2 13.07 0.12 2.60
C GLY A 2 12.05 1.17 3.09
N ARG A 3 12.37 1.86 4.19
CA ARG A 3 11.51 2.88 4.81
C ARG A 3 11.38 4.17 4.00
N GLY A 4 12.32 4.44 3.09
CA GLY A 4 12.29 5.64 2.22
C GLY A 4 11.31 5.55 1.05
N ASP A 5 10.83 4.35 0.70
CA ASP A 5 9.99 4.16 -0.48
C ASP A 5 8.53 4.52 -0.22
N LYS A 6 8.16 5.74 -0.63
CA LYS A 6 6.83 6.33 -0.49
C LYS A 6 5.74 5.58 -1.25
N LYS A 7 6.06 4.67 -2.17
CA LYS A 7 5.06 3.87 -2.91
C LYS A 7 4.66 2.60 -2.16
N THR A 8 5.44 2.18 -1.16
CA THR A 8 5.15 0.98 -0.37
C THR A 8 4.36 1.27 0.90
N ALA A 9 3.67 0.25 1.41
CA ALA A 9 3.03 0.34 2.73
C ALA A 9 4.04 0.71 3.83
N LYS A 10 5.27 0.19 3.77
CA LYS A 10 6.34 0.46 4.76
C LYS A 10 6.78 1.92 4.72
N GLY A 11 7.10 2.47 3.54
CA GLY A 11 7.50 3.89 3.48
C GLY A 11 6.35 4.86 3.72
N LYS A 12 5.12 4.48 3.38
CA LYS A 12 3.93 5.24 3.79
C LYS A 12 3.72 5.26 5.32
N ARG A 13 3.93 4.12 6.02
CA ARG A 13 3.93 4.08 7.50
C ARG A 13 5.00 4.98 8.08
N PHE A 14 6.23 4.91 7.56
CA PHE A 14 7.35 5.70 8.07
C PHE A 14 7.13 7.21 7.90
N LYS A 15 6.59 7.64 6.75
CA LYS A 15 6.22 9.05 6.53
C LYS A 15 4.95 9.48 7.28
N GLY A 16 4.16 8.55 7.82
CA GLY A 16 2.86 8.86 8.44
C GLY A 16 1.77 9.29 7.44
N SER A 17 1.90 8.93 6.16
CA SER A 17 0.93 9.32 5.12
C SER A 17 0.10 8.13 4.63
N PHE A 18 -1.08 8.41 4.09
CA PHE A 18 -1.96 7.41 3.49
C PHE A 18 -1.85 7.41 1.95
N GLY A 19 -2.41 6.38 1.32
CA GLY A 19 -2.47 6.24 -0.13
C GLY A 19 -2.88 4.83 -0.55
N LYS A 20 -2.81 4.53 -1.85
CA LYS A 20 -3.24 3.23 -2.40
C LYS A 20 -2.65 2.02 -1.66
N SER A 21 -1.36 2.09 -1.33
CA SER A 21 -0.63 1.00 -0.66
C SER A 21 -0.80 0.99 0.87
N ARG A 22 -1.33 2.06 1.49
CA ARG A 22 -1.65 2.16 2.93
C ARG A 22 -2.92 3.01 3.09
N PRO A 23 -4.11 2.41 2.94
CA PRO A 23 -5.37 3.13 3.09
C PRO A 23 -5.61 3.53 4.56
N ALA A 24 -6.40 4.60 4.78
CA ALA A 24 -6.71 5.11 6.12
C ALA A 24 -7.77 4.26 6.83
N THR A 25 -8.74 3.75 6.07
CA THR A 25 -9.71 2.76 6.53
C THR A 25 -9.45 1.44 5.85
N ALA A 26 -9.96 0.35 6.42
CA ALA A 26 -9.95 -0.95 5.76
C ALA A 26 -10.85 -0.87 4.52
N THR A 27 -10.29 -0.41 3.40
CA THR A 27 -10.93 -0.56 2.11
C THR A 27 -11.06 -2.06 1.89
N LYS A 28 -12.28 -2.54 1.61
CA LYS A 28 -12.51 -3.88 1.04
C LYS A 28 -11.83 -3.93 -0.33
N SER A 29 -10.51 -3.96 -0.35
CA SER A 29 -9.72 -3.99 -1.56
C SER A 29 -9.97 -5.36 -2.15
N LYS A 30 -10.75 -5.38 -3.24
CA LYS A 30 -10.85 -6.51 -4.16
C LYS A 30 -9.44 -7.09 -4.29
N LYS A 31 -9.26 -8.35 -3.89
CA LYS A 31 -8.00 -9.07 -4.09
C LYS A 31 -7.50 -8.72 -5.50
N PRO A 32 -6.22 -8.38 -5.70
CA PRO A 32 -5.71 -8.31 -7.06
C PRO A 32 -6.02 -9.68 -7.67
N THR A 33 -6.96 -9.71 -8.62
CA THR A 33 -7.13 -10.85 -9.49
C THR A 33 -5.79 -10.97 -10.18
N VAL A 34 -4.98 -11.89 -9.69
CA VAL A 34 -3.81 -12.36 -10.40
C VAL A 34 -4.38 -12.89 -11.71
N LYS A 35 -4.39 -12.07 -12.77
CA LYS A 35 -4.44 -12.62 -14.11
C LYS A 35 -3.08 -13.26 -14.30
N GLN A 36 -2.99 -14.53 -13.88
CA GLN A 36 -2.02 -15.47 -14.40
C GLN A 36 -2.25 -15.50 -15.91
N SER A 37 -1.31 -14.94 -16.66
CA SER A 37 -1.03 -15.30 -18.04
C SER A 37 0.20 -16.20 -18.04
#